data_AF-A0A9P4GFX5-F1
#
_entry.id   AF-A0A9P4GFX5-F1
#
_cell.length_a   1.000
_cell.length_b   1.000
_cell.length_c   1.000
_cell.angle_alpha   90.00
_cell.angle_beta   90.00
_cell.angle_gamma   90.00
#
_symmetry.space_group_name_H-M   'P 1'
#
loop_
_entity.id
_entity.type
_entity.pdbx_description
1 polymer ?
#
loop_
_entity_poly.entity_id
_entity_poly.type
_entity_poly.pdbx_seq_one_letter_code
_entity_poly.pdbx_strand_id
1 'polypeptide(L)'
;MKTHRDHVIRTFEALAYLAKRFDPDGIGLFFTNHREEGHGRDRDKLVQLLKKVDFSGQCSMDIMLTSILEQSSESRLSTRIRRAVGIKKWRVSSYVLTNGIWNNPYDSGAGDIPQLIKRTVERMDGRAKLGTQFIQFGSDPIGIE
;
A
#
# COMPACT_ATOMS: atom_id res chain seq x y z
N MET A 1 -11.34 -7.08 10.20
CA MET A 1 -10.40 -7.69 9.22
C MET A 1 -10.11 -9.18 9.50
N LYS A 2 -9.83 -9.58 10.75
CA LYS A 2 -9.48 -10.97 11.14
C LYS A 2 -10.44 -12.05 10.61
N THR A 3 -11.75 -11.83 10.66
CA THR A 3 -12.78 -12.75 10.16
C THR A 3 -12.76 -12.96 8.64
N HIS A 4 -12.14 -12.04 7.89
CA HIS A 4 -12.02 -12.09 6.43
C HIS A 4 -10.62 -12.47 5.95
N ARG A 5 -9.76 -12.93 6.86
CA ARG A 5 -8.34 -13.23 6.58
C ARG A 5 -8.13 -14.08 5.34
N ASP A 6 -8.89 -15.16 5.17
CA ASP A 6 -8.74 -16.05 4.03
C ASP A 6 -9.13 -15.37 2.71
N HIS A 7 -10.13 -14.50 2.72
CA HIS A 7 -10.49 -13.69 1.55
C HIS A 7 -9.38 -12.70 1.21
N VAL A 8 -8.80 -12.04 2.22
CA VAL A 8 -7.69 -11.10 2.02
C VAL A 8 -6.49 -11.81 1.39
N ILE A 9 -6.12 -12.98 1.91
CA ILE A 9 -5.01 -13.78 1.37
C ILE A 9 -5.30 -14.20 -0.08
N ARG A 10 -6.51 -14.68 -0.38
CA ARG A 10 -6.89 -15.08 -1.75
C ARG A 10 -6.87 -13.89 -2.71
N THR A 11 -7.38 -12.73 -2.30
CA THR A 11 -7.34 -11.52 -3.13
C THR A 11 -5.90 -11.07 -3.37
N PHE A 12 -5.05 -11.07 -2.35
CA PHE A 12 -3.63 -10.77 -2.52
C PHE A 12 -2.95 -11.75 -3.48
N GLU A 13 -3.21 -13.06 -3.34
CA GLU A 13 -2.63 -14.08 -4.22
C GLU A 13 -3.03 -13.87 -5.69
N ALA A 14 -4.30 -13.53 -5.93
CA ALA A 14 -4.78 -13.20 -7.27
C ALA A 14 -4.11 -11.93 -7.84
N LEU A 15 -4.03 -10.86 -7.06
CA LEU A 15 -3.35 -9.62 -7.46
C LEU A 15 -1.87 -9.87 -7.74
N ALA A 16 -1.19 -10.64 -6.89
CA ALA A 16 0.22 -10.96 -7.04
C ALA A 16 0.48 -11.84 -8.27
N TYR A 17 -0.43 -12.75 -8.59
CA TYR A 17 -0.37 -13.53 -9.83
C TYR A 17 -0.46 -12.63 -11.07
N LEU A 18 -1.36 -11.65 -11.06
CA LEU A 18 -1.49 -10.68 -12.15
C LEU A 18 -0.23 -9.81 -12.27
N ALA A 19 0.25 -9.26 -11.15
CA ALA A 19 1.42 -8.39 -11.10
C ALA A 19 2.68 -9.06 -11.65
N LYS A 20 2.85 -10.38 -11.48
CA LYS A 20 3.99 -11.13 -12.04
C LYS A 20 4.20 -10.92 -13.55
N ARG A 21 3.15 -10.60 -14.31
CA ARG A 21 3.24 -10.36 -15.76
C ARG A 21 3.53 -8.90 -16.12
N PHE A 22 3.18 -7.96 -15.25
CA PHE A 22 3.16 -6.53 -15.57
C PHE A 22 4.19 -5.71 -14.79
N ASP A 23 4.68 -6.25 -13.68
CA ASP A 23 5.63 -5.58 -12.79
C ASP A 23 6.98 -6.33 -12.81
N PRO A 24 7.96 -5.84 -13.59
CA PRO A 24 9.29 -6.40 -13.60
C PRO A 24 10.06 -6.06 -12.31
N ASP A 25 9.69 -5.08 -11.51
CA ASP A 25 10.42 -4.74 -10.29
C ASP A 25 9.92 -5.58 -9.10
N GLY A 26 8.69 -6.07 -9.18
CA GLY A 26 8.10 -6.97 -8.20
C GLY A 26 7.21 -6.23 -7.20
N ILE A 27 6.60 -6.98 -6.29
CA ILE A 27 5.53 -6.47 -5.44
C ILE A 27 6.12 -5.97 -4.13
N GLY A 28 5.77 -4.74 -3.74
CA GLY A 28 5.91 -4.26 -2.36
C GLY A 28 4.68 -4.65 -1.55
N LEU A 29 4.89 -5.33 -0.43
CA LEU A 29 3.87 -5.73 0.53
C LEU A 29 4.15 -5.01 1.85
N PHE A 30 3.18 -4.24 2.31
CA PHE A 30 3.29 -3.46 3.53
C PHE A 30 2.11 -3.70 4.44
N PHE A 31 2.32 -3.59 5.75
CA PHE A 31 1.30 -3.78 6.77
C PHE A 31 1.10 -2.49 7.56
N THR A 32 -0.16 -2.09 7.78
CA THR A 32 -0.48 -0.86 8.51
C THR A 32 -0.46 -1.02 10.03
N ASN A 33 -0.36 -2.26 10.51
CA ASN A 33 -0.35 -2.64 11.92
C ASN A 33 0.98 -3.27 12.37
N HIS A 34 1.91 -3.50 11.45
CA HIS A 34 3.20 -4.11 11.71
C HIS A 34 4.31 -3.40 10.93
N ARG A 35 5.52 -3.37 11.51
CA ARG A 35 6.71 -2.83 10.83
C ARG A 35 7.30 -3.79 9.78
N GLU A 36 6.85 -5.04 9.76
CA GLU A 36 7.31 -6.00 8.76
C GLU A 36 6.86 -5.54 7.36
N GLU A 37 7.76 -5.65 6.40
CA GLU A 37 7.49 -5.37 4.99
C GLU A 37 8.12 -6.47 4.14
N GLY A 38 7.53 -6.74 2.99
CA GLY A 38 8.02 -7.70 2.02
C GLY A 38 8.23 -7.03 0.68
N HIS A 39 9.31 -7.37 -0.02
CA HIS A 39 9.48 -6.98 -1.41
C HIS A 39 10.01 -8.14 -2.23
N GLY A 40 9.45 -8.35 -3.42
CA GLY A 40 10.02 -9.26 -4.39
C GLY A 40 9.04 -9.76 -5.44
N ARG A 41 9.58 -10.59 -6.34
CA ARG A 41 8.81 -11.26 -7.41
C ARG A 41 8.27 -12.63 -7.00
N ASP A 42 8.78 -13.17 -5.89
CA ASP A 42 8.40 -14.48 -5.39
C ASP A 42 7.07 -14.38 -4.64
N ARG A 43 5.99 -14.62 -5.38
CA ARG A 43 4.62 -14.64 -4.85
C ARG A 43 4.51 -15.53 -3.63
N ASP A 44 5.09 -16.73 -3.66
CA ASP A 44 4.88 -17.71 -2.61
C ASP A 44 5.52 -17.24 -1.31
N LYS A 45 6.71 -16.61 -1.38
CA LYS A 45 7.32 -15.96 -0.20
C LYS A 45 6.45 -14.83 0.36
N LEU A 46 5.89 -13.98 -0.48
CA LEU A 46 5.04 -12.87 -0.03
C LEU A 46 3.72 -13.35 0.57
N VAL A 47 3.11 -14.39 -0.01
CA VAL A 47 1.91 -15.04 0.55
C VAL A 47 2.23 -15.69 1.90
N GLN A 48 3.39 -16.33 2.04
CA GLN A 48 3.81 -16.90 3.32
C GLN A 48 4.07 -15.82 4.37
N LEU A 49 4.62 -14.66 3.98
CA LEU A 49 4.76 -13.51 4.86
C LEU A 49 3.37 -13.01 5.32
N LEU A 50 2.45 -12.76 4.39
CA LEU A 50 1.07 -12.36 4.71
C LEU A 50 0.37 -13.36 5.65
N LYS A 51 0.61 -14.66 5.46
CA LYS A 51 0.07 -15.73 6.31
C LYS A 51 0.67 -15.77 7.72
N LYS A 52 1.74 -15.05 8.02
CA LYS A 52 2.33 -14.97 9.37
C LYS A 52 1.86 -13.74 10.14
N VAL A 53 1.38 -12.72 9.44
CA VAL A 53 0.90 -11.48 10.04
C VAL A 53 -0.35 -11.73 10.89
N ASP A 54 -0.40 -11.10 12.05
CA ASP A 54 -1.63 -10.96 12.81
C ASP A 54 -2.43 -9.78 12.26
N PHE A 55 -3.72 -10.01 12.03
CA PHE A 55 -4.65 -9.03 11.43
C PHE A 55 -5.36 -8.21 12.52
N SER A 56 -4.82 -8.22 13.73
CA SER A 56 -5.29 -7.47 14.89
C SER A 56 -4.45 -6.20 15.10
N GLY A 57 -4.91 -5.32 15.99
CA GLY A 57 -4.19 -4.11 16.35
C GLY A 57 -4.63 -2.85 15.61
N GLN A 58 -3.88 -1.77 15.85
CA GLN A 58 -4.19 -0.44 15.36
C GLN A 58 -3.75 -0.26 13.90
N CYS A 59 -4.60 0.38 13.09
CA CYS A 59 -4.31 0.68 11.69
C CYS A 59 -3.76 2.11 11.57
N SER A 60 -2.47 2.26 11.26
CA SER A 60 -1.81 3.55 11.01
C SER A 60 -1.63 3.78 9.51
N MET A 61 -2.75 3.97 8.81
CA MET A 61 -2.75 4.09 7.34
C MET A 61 -2.09 5.38 6.84
N ASP A 62 -2.11 6.44 7.64
CA ASP A 62 -1.42 7.71 7.41
C ASP A 62 0.10 7.55 7.31
N ILE A 63 0.69 6.84 8.25
CA ILE A 63 2.13 6.53 8.28
C ILE A 63 2.48 5.70 7.05
N MET A 64 1.66 4.69 6.74
CA MET A 64 1.93 3.78 5.63
C MET A 64 1.83 4.45 4.26
N LEU A 65 0.78 5.22 4.02
CA LEU A 65 0.64 5.94 2.75
C LEU A 65 1.76 6.96 2.58
N THR A 66 2.15 7.65 3.65
CA THR A 66 3.31 8.56 3.61
C THR A 66 4.59 7.81 3.25
N SER A 67 4.84 6.65 3.86
CA SER A 67 6.04 5.84 3.58
C SER A 67 6.08 5.32 2.14
N ILE A 68 4.96 4.86 1.58
CA ILE A 68 4.87 4.45 0.16
C ILE A 68 5.26 5.60 -0.78
N LEU A 69 4.84 6.82 -0.45
CA LEU A 69 5.16 8.00 -1.25
C LEU A 69 6.61 8.41 -1.13
N GLU A 70 7.16 8.42 0.08
CA GLU A 70 8.58 8.70 0.33
C GLU A 70 9.44 7.69 -0.41
N GLN A 71 9.10 6.40 -0.38
CA GLN A 71 9.79 5.40 -1.20
C GLN A 71 9.64 5.64 -2.71
N SER A 72 8.50 6.18 -3.15
CA SER A 72 8.26 6.52 -4.56
C SER A 72 9.01 7.77 -5.03
N SER A 73 9.26 8.73 -4.13
CA SER A 73 9.99 9.97 -4.39
C SER A 73 11.50 9.78 -4.23
N GLU A 74 11.93 9.00 -3.23
CA GLU A 74 13.32 8.73 -2.85
C GLU A 74 13.91 7.47 -3.46
N SER A 75 13.63 7.15 -4.73
CA SER A 75 14.32 6.01 -5.33
C SER A 75 15.83 6.09 -5.06
N ARG A 76 16.38 5.05 -4.44
CA ARG A 76 17.79 4.93 -4.02
C ARG A 76 18.80 4.99 -5.18
N LEU A 77 18.34 5.28 -6.40
CA LEU A 77 19.17 5.70 -7.51
C LEU A 77 19.25 7.22 -7.46
N SER A 78 20.40 7.74 -7.00
CA SER A 78 20.72 9.16 -7.03
C SER A 78 20.20 9.80 -8.32
N THR A 79 19.56 10.96 -8.19
CA THR A 79 18.91 11.73 -9.26
C THR A 79 19.82 11.99 -10.49
N ARG A 80 21.14 11.77 -10.34
CA ARG A 80 22.14 11.76 -11.43
C ARG A 80 22.09 10.49 -12.29
N ILE A 81 21.97 9.30 -11.70
CA ILE A 81 21.91 8.03 -12.44
C ILE A 81 20.60 7.96 -13.23
N ARG A 82 19.46 8.28 -12.61
CA ARG A 82 18.15 8.29 -13.30
C ARG A 82 18.10 9.21 -14.53
N ARG A 83 18.80 10.34 -14.49
CA ARG A 83 18.98 11.24 -15.65
C ARG A 83 19.86 10.61 -16.73
N ALA A 84 20.93 9.92 -16.34
CA ALA A 84 21.84 9.26 -17.28
C ALA A 84 21.21 8.05 -17.99
N VAL A 85 20.32 7.30 -17.34
CA VAL A 85 19.66 6.12 -17.93
C VAL A 85 18.29 6.41 -18.56
N GLY A 86 17.84 7.67 -18.57
CA GLY A 86 16.60 8.07 -19.27
C GLY A 86 15.32 7.44 -18.71
N ILE A 87 15.29 7.00 -17.44
CA ILE A 87 14.11 6.40 -16.81
C ILE A 87 13.01 7.46 -16.70
N LYS A 88 12.01 7.37 -17.58
CA LYS A 88 11.22 8.53 -18.03
C LYS A 88 9.84 8.71 -17.38
N LYS A 89 9.37 7.83 -16.49
CA LYS A 89 8.13 7.97 -15.68
C LYS A 89 8.01 6.75 -14.77
N TRP A 90 7.79 6.95 -13.48
CA TRP A 90 7.51 5.87 -12.53
C TRP A 90 5.99 5.80 -12.33
N ARG A 91 5.39 4.63 -12.57
CA ARG A 91 3.95 4.37 -12.41
C ARG A 91 3.77 3.31 -11.33
N VAL A 92 3.15 3.66 -10.22
CA VAL A 92 2.86 2.74 -9.11
C VAL A 92 1.37 2.51 -9.05
N SER A 93 0.95 1.26 -8.88
CA SER A 93 -0.41 0.92 -8.48
C SER A 93 -0.37 0.36 -7.07
N SER A 94 -1.02 1.05 -6.13
CA SER A 94 -1.18 0.62 -4.75
C SER A 94 -2.56 0.03 -4.55
N TYR A 95 -2.62 -1.14 -3.93
CA TYR A 95 -3.85 -1.84 -3.58
C TYR A 95 -3.94 -1.92 -2.06
N VAL A 96 -4.93 -1.24 -1.48
CA VAL A 96 -5.15 -1.18 -0.04
C VAL A 96 -6.25 -2.17 0.33
N LEU A 97 -5.87 -3.27 0.98
CA LEU A 97 -6.81 -4.28 1.48
C LEU A 97 -7.23 -3.88 2.89
N THR A 98 -8.52 -3.57 3.10
CA THR A 98 -8.99 -2.98 4.36
C THR A 98 -10.39 -3.49 4.73
N ASN A 99 -10.78 -3.42 6.00
CA ASN A 99 -12.18 -3.57 6.42
C ASN A 99 -12.90 -2.23 6.60
N GLY A 100 -12.25 -1.12 6.26
CA GLY A 100 -12.83 0.22 6.36
C GLY A 100 -12.73 0.84 7.75
N ILE A 101 -12.12 0.19 8.75
CA ILE A 101 -11.98 0.75 10.11
C ILE A 101 -10.56 1.29 10.30
N TRP A 102 -10.44 2.58 10.62
CA TRP A 102 -9.18 3.32 10.64
C TRP A 102 -9.05 3.98 12.02
N ASN A 103 -8.20 3.44 12.86
CA ASN A 103 -8.05 3.92 14.24
C ASN A 103 -7.07 5.09 14.26
N ASN A 104 -7.56 6.31 14.11
CA ASN A 104 -6.72 7.50 14.27
C ASN A 104 -6.57 7.81 15.78
N PRO A 105 -5.36 7.73 16.37
CA PRO A 105 -5.18 8.14 17.76
C PRO A 105 -5.30 9.67 17.95
N TYR A 106 -5.30 10.44 16.87
CA TYR A 106 -5.49 11.88 16.87
C TYR A 106 -6.92 12.21 16.46
N ASP A 107 -7.82 12.03 17.43
CA ASP A 107 -9.18 12.55 17.41
C ASP A 107 -9.13 14.09 17.44
N SER A 108 -8.84 14.68 16.28
CA SER A 108 -9.00 16.11 15.95
C SER A 108 -8.54 16.34 14.50
N GLY A 109 -9.44 16.10 13.55
CA GLY A 109 -9.34 16.71 12.20
C GLY A 109 -8.48 15.98 11.16
N ALA A 110 -7.91 14.81 11.45
CA ALA A 110 -7.30 13.94 10.43
C ALA A 110 -8.27 12.85 9.90
N GLY A 111 -9.58 13.08 10.07
CA GLY A 111 -10.67 12.16 9.76
C GLY A 111 -11.17 12.18 8.31
N ASP A 112 -10.31 12.39 7.32
CA ASP A 112 -10.76 12.37 5.93
C ASP A 112 -9.68 11.74 5.04
N ILE A 113 -9.93 10.51 4.61
CA ILE A 113 -9.05 9.76 3.69
C ILE A 113 -8.81 10.58 2.42
N PRO A 114 -9.84 11.25 1.86
CA PRO A 114 -9.65 12.33 0.90
C PRO A 114 -8.59 13.36 1.27
N GLN A 115 -8.50 13.86 2.50
CA GLN A 115 -7.44 14.80 2.90
C GLN A 115 -6.06 14.13 2.99
N LEU A 116 -5.98 12.88 3.43
CA LEU A 116 -4.73 12.15 3.44
C LEU A 116 -4.24 11.89 2.01
N ILE A 117 -5.12 11.44 1.12
CA ILE A 117 -4.86 11.25 -0.32
C ILE A 117 -4.55 12.61 -0.98
N LYS A 118 -5.23 13.68 -0.62
CA LYS A 118 -4.97 15.02 -1.13
C LYS A 118 -3.58 15.50 -0.73
N ARG A 119 -3.24 15.45 0.55
CA ARG A 119 -1.89 15.79 1.05
C ARG A 119 -0.82 14.91 0.42
N THR A 120 -1.15 13.64 0.21
CA THR A 120 -0.33 12.67 -0.51
C THR A 120 -0.05 13.13 -1.94
N VAL A 121 -1.09 13.43 -2.72
CA VAL A 121 -0.99 13.88 -4.12
C VAL A 121 -0.28 15.23 -4.22
N GLU A 122 -0.56 16.17 -3.31
CA GLU A 122 0.11 17.48 -3.26
C GLU A 122 1.63 17.38 -3.04
N ARG A 123 2.09 16.34 -2.34
CA ARG A 123 3.51 16.07 -2.08
C ARG A 123 4.20 15.29 -3.21
N MET A 124 3.44 14.73 -4.14
CA MET A 124 4.01 13.99 -5.27
C MET A 124 4.58 14.94 -6.32
N ASP A 125 5.83 14.70 -6.74
CA ASP A 125 6.36 15.32 -7.96
C ASP A 125 5.49 14.85 -9.16
N GLY A 126 5.11 15.77 -10.05
CA GLY A 126 4.22 15.51 -11.21
C GLY A 126 4.75 14.48 -12.21
N ARG A 127 5.93 13.91 -11.96
CA ARG A 127 6.55 12.81 -12.71
C ARG A 127 6.15 11.43 -12.20
N ALA A 128 5.66 11.31 -10.97
CA ALA A 128 5.17 10.07 -10.39
C ALA A 128 3.67 9.94 -10.66
N LYS A 129 3.25 8.79 -11.22
CA LYS A 129 1.83 8.45 -11.36
C LYS A 129 1.49 7.37 -10.35
N LEU A 130 0.70 7.69 -9.33
CA LEU A 130 0.19 6.74 -8.36
C LEU A 130 -1.29 6.49 -8.65
N GLY A 131 -1.65 5.24 -8.90
CA GLY A 131 -3.03 4.77 -8.80
C GLY A 131 -3.21 4.08 -7.45
N THR A 132 -4.26 4.42 -6.71
CA THR A 132 -4.58 3.75 -5.44
C THR A 132 -5.99 3.17 -5.53
N GLN A 133 -6.13 1.89 -5.21
CA GLN A 133 -7.42 1.21 -5.14
C GLN A 133 -7.63 0.63 -3.75
N PHE A 134 -8.76 0.97 -3.14
CA PHE A 134 -9.21 0.37 -1.88
C PHE A 134 -10.09 -0.84 -2.17
N ILE A 135 -9.80 -1.95 -1.51
CA ILE A 135 -10.58 -3.18 -1.60
C ILE A 135 -11.07 -3.50 -0.19
N GLN A 136 -12.37 -3.31 0.02
CA GLN A 136 -13.00 -3.50 1.31
C GLN A 136 -13.39 -4.97 1.52
N PHE A 137 -13.16 -5.47 2.73
CA PHE A 137 -13.54 -6.81 3.18
C PHE A 137 -14.49 -6.71 4.37
N GLY A 138 -15.68 -7.26 4.19
CA GLY A 138 -16.77 -7.15 5.16
C GLY A 138 -17.60 -5.89 4.95
N SER A 139 -18.55 -5.69 5.85
CA SER A 139 -19.55 -4.62 5.78
C SER A 139 -19.69 -3.94 7.15
N ASP A 140 -18.57 -3.68 7.82
CA ASP A 140 -18.61 -3.08 9.16
C ASP A 140 -19.24 -1.69 9.07
N PRO A 141 -20.34 -1.40 9.80
CA PRO A 141 -21.02 -0.11 9.72
C PRO A 141 -20.09 1.07 9.97
N ILE A 142 -19.12 0.92 10.89
CA ILE A 142 -18.15 1.96 11.24
C ILE A 142 -17.23 2.29 10.06
N GLY A 143 -16.99 1.33 9.17
CA GLY A 143 -16.15 1.51 7.99
C GLY A 143 -16.91 1.77 6.69
N ILE A 144 -18.21 2.05 6.78
CA ILE A 144 -19.08 2.39 5.65
C ILE A 144 -19.60 3.83 5.75
N GLU A 145 -19.80 4.34 6.97
CA GLU A 145 -20.07 5.77 7.22
C GLU A 145 -18.83 6.65 6.98
#